data_AF-A0A9N9IIF7-F1
#
_entry.id   AF-A0A9N9IIF7-F1
#
_cell.length_a   1.000
_cell.length_b   1.000
_cell.length_c   1.000
_cell.angle_alpha   90.00
_cell.angle_beta   90.00
_cell.angle_gamma   90.00
#
_symmetry.space_group_name_H-M   'P 1'
#
loop_
_entity.id
_entity.type
_entity.pdbx_description
1 polymer ?
#
loop_
_entity_poly.entity_id
_entity_poly.type
_entity_poly.pdbx_seq_one_letter_code
_entity_poly.pdbx_strand_id
1 'polypeptide(L)'
;IFKQLKTPVNDDDISKISSSKDDTKTEILLWYHYAEGFEKQVKKILNNTRITTNKSKSKVYRELLTRLVDVDLQTLQKRTQRANTVYNLFKKIGVDKIRRIKIYGFYSIADLTIPQIKTIENYFLLQQLEISRLFWIL
;
A
#
# COMPACT_ATOMS: atom_id res chain seq x y z
N ILE A 1 3.97 14.15 -4.23
CA ILE A 1 3.27 13.05 -3.53
C ILE A 1 2.37 13.60 -2.41
N PHE A 2 2.89 14.25 -1.36
CA PHE A 2 2.05 14.77 -0.25
C PHE A 2 1.16 16.00 -0.55
N LYS A 3 1.32 16.67 -1.70
CA LYS A 3 0.43 17.79 -2.12
C LYS A 3 -0.98 17.34 -2.54
N GLN A 4 -1.21 16.04 -2.75
CA GLN A 4 -2.51 15.51 -3.19
C GLN A 4 -3.40 15.01 -2.04
N LEU A 5 -2.96 15.08 -0.78
CA LEU A 5 -3.74 14.62 0.39
C LEU A 5 -4.66 15.71 0.98
N LYS A 6 -5.07 16.72 0.20
CA LYS A 6 -5.88 17.85 0.67
C LYS A 6 -7.40 17.59 0.58
N THR A 7 -7.85 16.41 0.98
CA THR A 7 -9.26 16.17 1.33
C THR A 7 -9.30 15.21 2.51
N PRO A 8 -10.00 15.53 3.61
CA PRO A 8 -10.37 14.52 4.58
C PRO A 8 -11.30 13.54 3.86
N VAL A 9 -10.79 12.35 3.51
CA VAL A 9 -11.65 11.28 2.98
C VAL A 9 -12.55 10.86 4.13
N ASN A 10 -13.78 11.38 4.07
CA ASN A 10 -14.88 11.06 4.95
C ASN A 10 -15.50 9.73 4.48
N ASP A 11 -15.96 8.87 5.39
CA ASP A 11 -16.52 7.56 5.01
C ASP A 11 -17.75 7.69 4.09
N ASP A 12 -18.45 8.82 4.15
CA ASP A 12 -19.57 9.15 3.25
C ASP A 12 -19.16 9.47 1.80
N ASP A 13 -17.93 9.96 1.57
CA ASP A 13 -17.43 10.24 0.21
C ASP A 13 -17.04 8.96 -0.54
N ILE A 14 -16.76 7.86 0.18
CA ILE A 14 -16.49 6.54 -0.41
C ILE A 14 -17.73 5.98 -1.12
N SER A 15 -18.93 6.33 -0.65
CA SER A 15 -20.20 5.95 -1.30
C SER A 15 -20.43 6.65 -2.66
N LYS A 16 -19.75 7.77 -2.93
CA LYS A 16 -19.85 8.53 -4.18
C LYS A 16 -18.76 8.21 -5.20
N ILE A 17 -17.66 7.60 -4.77
CA ILE A 17 -16.55 7.16 -5.66
C ILE A 17 -16.94 5.84 -6.37
N SER A 18 -18.05 5.20 -6.01
CA SER A 18 -18.46 3.89 -6.53
C SER A 18 -19.16 3.91 -7.90
N SER A 19 -18.68 4.68 -8.89
CA SER A 19 -19.28 4.65 -10.24
C SER A 19 -18.34 4.27 -11.40
N SER A 20 -17.03 4.10 -11.19
CA SER A 20 -16.12 3.66 -12.27
C SER A 20 -15.09 2.61 -11.81
N LYS A 21 -14.84 1.59 -12.66
CA LYS A 21 -13.87 0.51 -12.43
C LYS A 21 -12.42 1.01 -12.40
N ASP A 22 -12.15 2.19 -12.96
CA ASP A 22 -10.82 2.80 -12.97
C ASP A 22 -10.51 3.54 -11.67
N ASP A 23 -11.55 3.90 -10.91
CA ASP A 23 -11.42 4.60 -9.62
C ASP A 23 -10.82 3.64 -8.56
N THR A 24 -11.22 2.37 -8.61
CA THR A 24 -10.73 1.32 -7.69
C THR A 24 -9.23 1.04 -7.84
N LYS A 25 -8.74 0.92 -9.07
CA LYS A 25 -7.30 0.69 -9.32
C LYS A 25 -6.48 1.91 -8.93
N THR A 26 -7.03 3.09 -9.21
CA THR A 26 -6.41 4.37 -8.85
C THR A 26 -6.28 4.51 -7.34
N GLU A 27 -7.31 4.12 -6.58
CA GLU A 27 -7.27 4.09 -5.12
C GLU A 27 -6.17 3.14 -4.59
N ILE A 28 -6.10 1.91 -5.12
CA ILE A 28 -5.08 0.93 -4.71
C ILE A 28 -3.66 1.46 -5.02
N LEU A 29 -3.45 2.08 -6.18
CA LEU A 29 -2.17 2.69 -6.55
C LEU A 29 -1.80 3.89 -5.66
N LEU A 30 -2.77 4.72 -5.28
CA LEU A 30 -2.54 5.85 -4.39
C LEU A 30 -2.01 5.35 -3.03
N TRP A 31 -2.66 4.36 -2.44
CA TRP A 31 -2.23 3.78 -1.16
C TRP A 31 -0.91 3.02 -1.27
N TYR A 32 -0.68 2.34 -2.40
CA TYR A 32 0.61 1.71 -2.69
C TYR A 32 1.76 2.73 -2.64
N HIS A 33 1.63 3.85 -3.37
CA HIS A 33 2.67 4.88 -3.42
C HIS A 33 2.80 5.65 -2.10
N TYR A 34 1.71 5.81 -1.35
CA TYR A 34 1.77 6.34 0.00
C TYR A 34 2.67 5.48 0.91
N ALA A 35 2.43 4.17 0.97
CA ALA A 35 3.22 3.25 1.79
C ALA A 35 4.68 3.17 1.32
N GLU A 36 4.92 3.13 0.01
CA GLU A 36 6.27 3.19 -0.56
C GLU A 36 7.02 4.45 -0.12
N GLY A 37 6.37 5.62 -0.20
CA GLY A 37 6.94 6.90 0.23
C GLY A 37 7.20 6.94 1.74
N PHE A 38 6.31 6.36 2.54
CA PHE A 38 6.47 6.22 3.99
C PHE A 38 7.71 5.38 4.31
N GLU A 39 7.85 4.18 3.73
CA GLU A 39 9.00 3.30 3.94
C GLU A 39 10.32 3.95 3.51
N LYS A 40 10.34 4.65 2.37
CA LYS A 40 11.53 5.38 1.89
C LYS A 40 11.98 6.42 2.91
N GLN A 41 11.05 7.16 3.52
CA GLN A 41 11.38 8.14 4.56
C GLN A 41 11.88 7.48 5.84
N VAL A 42 11.25 6.40 6.29
CA VAL A 42 11.72 5.61 7.45
C VAL A 42 13.15 5.12 7.20
N LYS A 43 13.42 4.55 6.03
CA LYS A 43 14.75 4.07 5.64
C LYS A 43 15.78 5.20 5.55
N LYS A 44 15.40 6.36 5.02
CA LYS A 44 16.26 7.55 5.00
C LYS A 44 16.67 7.98 6.41
N ILE A 45 15.73 8.00 7.35
CA ILE A 45 16.03 8.34 8.75
C ILE A 45 16.95 7.28 9.38
N LEU A 46 16.66 5.99 9.18
CA LEU A 46 17.49 4.88 9.68
C LEU A 46 18.93 4.95 9.16
N ASN A 47 19.13 5.28 7.88
CA ASN A 47 20.46 5.38 7.31
C ASN A 47 21.24 6.59 7.82
N ASN A 48 20.55 7.67 8.19
CA ASN A 48 21.17 8.92 8.62
C ASN A 48 21.33 9.03 10.14
N THR A 49 20.80 8.10 10.93
CA THR A 49 20.75 8.19 12.39
C THR A 49 20.87 6.82 13.05
N ARG A 50 21.39 6.75 14.29
CA ARG A 50 21.45 5.50 15.08
C ARG A 50 20.18 5.30 15.92
N ILE A 51 18.99 5.48 15.34
CA ILE A 51 17.72 5.26 16.06
C ILE A 51 16.99 4.02 15.55
N THR A 52 16.10 3.47 16.36
CA THR A 52 15.34 2.28 16.02
C THR A 52 14.28 2.55 14.95
N THR A 53 13.81 1.49 14.29
CA THR A 53 12.71 1.55 13.30
C THR A 53 11.46 2.20 13.88
N ASN A 54 11.10 1.89 15.13
CA ASN A 54 9.94 2.49 15.79
C ASN A 54 10.11 4.00 15.97
N LYS A 55 11.28 4.47 16.43
CA LYS A 55 11.56 5.90 16.56
C LYS A 55 11.55 6.62 15.20
N SER A 56 12.06 5.96 14.16
CA SER A 56 12.04 6.47 12.79
C SER A 56 10.60 6.61 12.26
N LYS A 57 9.76 5.59 12.43
CA LYS A 57 8.33 5.63 12.08
C LYS A 57 7.60 6.75 12.82
N SER A 58 7.82 6.89 14.12
CA SER A 58 7.22 7.98 14.92
C SER A 58 7.62 9.36 14.41
N LYS A 59 8.86 9.54 13.94
CA LYS A 59 9.30 10.81 13.34
C LYS A 59 8.57 11.09 12.02
N VAL A 60 8.46 10.09 11.13
CA VAL A 60 7.69 10.23 9.89
C VAL A 60 6.22 10.56 10.19
N TYR A 61 5.59 9.90 11.17
CA TYR A 61 4.22 10.22 11.55
C TYR A 61 4.06 11.66 12.05
N ARG A 62 4.98 12.17 12.88
CA ARG A 62 4.96 13.57 13.31
C ARG A 62 5.07 14.52 12.13
N GLU A 63 5.97 14.25 11.19
CA GLU A 63 6.14 15.05 9.97
C GLU A 63 4.94 15.00 9.01
N LEU A 64 4.14 13.94 9.05
CA LEU A 64 2.89 13.83 8.31
C LEU A 64 1.76 14.59 9.00
N LEU A 65 1.65 14.45 10.33
CA LEU A 65 0.64 15.14 11.13
C LEU A 65 0.78 16.67 11.09
N THR A 66 1.98 17.22 10.90
CA THR A 66 2.14 18.67 10.70
C THR A 66 1.55 19.18 9.38
N ARG A 67 1.27 18.29 8.43
CA ARG A 67 0.73 18.62 7.09
C ARG A 67 -0.74 18.24 6.93
N LEU A 68 -1.21 17.29 7.73
CA LEU A 68 -2.59 16.82 7.73
C LEU A 68 -3.36 17.60 8.79
N VAL A 69 -4.32 18.41 8.34
CA VAL A 69 -5.30 19.02 9.24
C VAL A 69 -6.32 17.94 9.57
N ASP A 70 -6.66 17.79 10.85
CA ASP A 70 -7.79 16.98 11.31
C ASP A 70 -7.66 15.44 11.13
N VAL A 71 -6.44 14.90 11.27
CA VAL A 71 -6.21 13.45 11.33
C VAL A 71 -5.51 13.09 12.62
N ASP A 72 -6.08 12.19 13.42
CA ASP A 72 -5.43 11.70 14.62
C ASP A 72 -4.35 10.65 14.31
N LEU A 73 -3.40 10.50 15.25
CA LEU A 73 -2.26 9.59 15.08
C LEU A 73 -2.69 8.13 14.94
N GLN A 74 -3.71 7.68 15.66
CA GLN A 74 -4.15 6.28 15.63
C GLN A 74 -4.78 5.94 14.28
N THR A 75 -5.64 6.82 13.75
CA THR A 75 -6.23 6.69 12.42
C THR A 75 -5.14 6.68 11.35
N LEU A 76 -4.17 7.59 11.42
CA LEU A 76 -3.05 7.61 10.48
C LEU A 76 -2.23 6.31 10.53
N GLN A 77 -1.95 5.79 11.74
CA GLN A 77 -1.24 4.52 11.92
C GLN A 77 -2.02 3.33 11.34
N LYS A 78 -3.34 3.26 11.60
CA LYS A 78 -4.21 2.20 11.06
C LYS A 78 -4.26 2.23 9.52
N ARG A 79 -4.44 3.42 8.93
CA ARG A 79 -4.41 3.61 7.47
C ARG A 79 -3.04 3.21 6.90
N THR A 80 -1.96 3.56 7.59
CA THR A 80 -0.59 3.20 7.18
C THR A 80 -0.33 1.70 7.27
N GLN A 81 -0.83 1.02 8.30
CA GLN A 81 -0.74 -0.43 8.40
C GLN A 81 -1.44 -1.12 7.22
N ARG A 82 -2.67 -0.69 6.91
CA ARG A 82 -3.43 -1.18 5.75
C ARG A 82 -2.72 -0.93 4.42
N ALA A 83 -2.20 0.27 4.23
CA ALA A 83 -1.43 0.61 3.03
C ALA A 83 -0.15 -0.23 2.92
N ASN A 84 0.53 -0.52 4.03
CA ASN A 84 1.71 -1.39 4.05
C ASN A 84 1.36 -2.84 3.65
N THR A 85 0.19 -3.36 4.04
CA THR A 85 -0.28 -4.69 3.58
C THR A 85 -0.36 -4.73 2.05
N VAL A 86 -1.03 -3.75 1.45
CA VAL A 86 -1.15 -3.62 -0.01
C VAL A 86 0.22 -3.47 -0.67
N TYR A 87 1.04 -2.57 -0.16
CA TYR A 87 2.37 -2.32 -0.71
C TYR A 87 3.27 -3.56 -0.66
N ASN A 88 3.31 -4.28 0.46
CA ASN A 88 4.15 -5.47 0.60
C ASN A 88 3.73 -6.57 -0.37
N LEU A 89 2.42 -6.81 -0.52
CA LEU A 89 1.88 -7.79 -1.47
C LEU A 89 2.32 -7.45 -2.89
N PHE A 90 2.00 -6.25 -3.38
CA PHE A 90 2.26 -5.87 -4.78
C PHE A 90 3.72 -5.56 -5.08
N LYS A 91 4.53 -5.21 -4.08
CA LYS A 91 5.99 -5.16 -4.22
C LYS A 91 6.56 -6.55 -4.53
N LYS A 92 5.98 -7.61 -3.97
CA LYS A 92 6.44 -8.98 -4.16
C LYS A 92 5.92 -9.60 -5.45
N ILE A 93 4.63 -9.45 -5.76
CA ILE A 93 4.01 -10.09 -6.94
C ILE A 93 4.05 -9.24 -8.21
N GLY A 94 4.44 -7.97 -8.09
CA GLY A 94 4.50 -6.99 -9.18
C GLY A 94 3.38 -5.95 -9.11
N VAL A 95 3.77 -4.67 -9.24
CA VAL A 95 2.84 -3.54 -9.27
C VAL A 95 1.91 -3.59 -10.49
N ASP A 96 2.35 -4.21 -11.58
CA ASP A 96 1.52 -4.42 -12.78
C ASP A 96 0.27 -5.26 -12.47
N LYS A 97 0.29 -6.09 -11.41
CA LYS A 97 -0.86 -6.89 -10.99
C LYS A 97 -2.01 -6.03 -10.45
N ILE A 98 -1.73 -4.84 -9.92
CA ILE A 98 -2.78 -3.90 -9.48
C ILE A 98 -3.70 -3.55 -10.66
N ARG A 99 -3.13 -3.36 -11.86
CA ARG A 99 -3.89 -3.02 -13.07
C ARG A 99 -4.86 -4.13 -13.51
N ARG A 100 -4.60 -5.38 -13.09
CA ARG A 100 -5.40 -6.57 -13.44
C ARG A 100 -6.58 -6.79 -12.49
N ILE A 101 -6.65 -6.06 -11.38
CA ILE A 101 -7.74 -6.18 -10.41
C ILE A 101 -9.03 -5.65 -11.04
N LYS A 102 -10.09 -6.46 -11.00
CA LYS A 102 -11.38 -6.14 -11.64
C LYS A 102 -12.47 -5.74 -10.65
N ILE A 103 -12.52 -6.38 -9.48
CA ILE A 103 -13.68 -6.33 -8.58
C ILE A 103 -13.30 -5.92 -7.15
N TYR A 104 -12.05 -6.16 -6.73
CA TYR A 104 -11.62 -5.92 -5.36
C TYR A 104 -11.11 -4.48 -5.16
N GLY A 105 -11.63 -3.81 -4.12
CA GLY A 105 -11.17 -2.50 -3.70
C GLY A 105 -10.00 -2.54 -2.72
N PHE A 106 -9.48 -1.36 -2.38
CA PHE A 106 -8.38 -1.21 -1.44
C PHE A 106 -8.65 -1.94 -0.11
N TYR A 107 -9.80 -1.68 0.53
CA TYR A 107 -10.13 -2.27 1.83
C TYR A 107 -10.23 -3.79 1.77
N SER A 108 -10.79 -4.35 0.69
CA SER A 108 -10.88 -5.81 0.50
C SER A 108 -9.51 -6.47 0.49
N ILE A 109 -8.49 -5.79 -0.05
CA ILE A 109 -7.11 -6.31 -0.12
C ILE A 109 -6.37 -6.03 1.19
N ALA A 110 -6.56 -4.84 1.76
CA ALA A 110 -5.87 -4.41 2.97
C ALA A 110 -6.28 -5.24 4.20
N ASP A 111 -7.51 -5.75 4.22
CA ASP A 111 -8.04 -6.58 5.30
C ASP A 111 -7.80 -8.09 5.07
N LEU A 112 -7.02 -8.48 4.04
CA LEU A 112 -6.58 -9.87 3.85
C LEU A 112 -5.74 -10.36 5.03
N THR A 113 -5.99 -11.59 5.44
CA THR A 113 -5.23 -12.27 6.48
C THR A 113 -3.87 -12.74 5.98
N ILE A 114 -2.92 -12.97 6.89
CA ILE A 114 -1.58 -13.48 6.55
C ILE A 114 -1.65 -14.77 5.73
N PRO A 115 -2.49 -15.78 6.06
CA PRO A 115 -2.62 -16.97 5.23
C PRO A 115 -3.13 -16.68 3.81
N GLN A 116 -4.14 -15.80 3.66
CA GLN A 116 -4.67 -15.42 2.35
C GLN A 116 -3.62 -14.72 1.49
N ILE A 117 -2.85 -13.80 2.09
CA ILE A 117 -1.73 -13.13 1.42
C ILE A 117 -0.71 -14.15 0.93
N LYS A 118 -0.29 -15.10 1.78
CA LYS A 118 0.67 -16.15 1.39
C LYS A 118 0.15 -17.01 0.23
N THR A 119 -1.14 -17.35 0.24
CA THR A 119 -1.75 -18.11 -0.86
C THR A 119 -1.67 -17.34 -2.18
N ILE A 120 -1.97 -16.04 -2.17
CA ILE A 120 -1.86 -15.18 -3.36
C ILE A 120 -0.40 -15.09 -3.83
N GLU A 121 0.54 -14.86 -2.92
CA GLU A 121 1.97 -14.79 -3.25
C GLU A 121 2.47 -16.09 -3.88
N ASN A 122 2.10 -17.24 -3.31
CA ASN A 122 2.49 -18.55 -3.82
C ASN A 122 1.92 -18.80 -5.22
N TYR A 123 0.66 -18.44 -5.45
CA TYR A 123 0.02 -18.57 -6.77
C TYR A 123 0.81 -17.82 -7.85
N PHE A 124 1.17 -16.55 -7.60
CA PHE A 124 1.95 -15.77 -8.57
C PHE A 124 3.40 -16.25 -8.72
N LEU A 125 4.02 -16.73 -7.64
CA LEU A 125 5.36 -17.29 -7.70
C LEU A 125 5.41 -18.57 -8.55
N LEU A 126 4.44 -19.47 -8.38
CA LEU A 126 4.35 -20.71 -9.16
C LEU A 126 4.13 -20.42 -10.64
N GLN A 127 3.24 -19.48 -10.98
CA GLN A 127 3.06 -19.05 -12.38
C GLN A 127 4.36 -18.55 -13.00
N GLN A 128 5.14 -17.74 -12.26
CA GLN A 128 6.40 -17.22 -12.78
C GLN A 128 7.43 -18.32 -12.99
N LEU A 129 7.48 -19.34 -12.12
CA LEU A 129 8.35 -20.49 -12.27
C LEU A 129 7.96 -21.37 -13.46
N GLU A 130 6.66 -21.61 -13.68
CA GLU A 130 6.16 -22.37 -14.82
C GLU A 130 6.47 -21.66 -16.15
N ILE A 131 6.22 -20.35 -16.24
CA ILE A 131 6.57 -19.54 -17.42
C ILE A 131 8.08 -19.61 -17.68
N SER A 132 8.90 -19.48 -16.63
CA SER A 132 10.36 -19.56 -16.75
C SER A 132 10.80 -20.93 -17.26
N ARG A 133 10.19 -22.02 -16.78
CA ARG A 133 10.49 -23.39 -17.24
C ARG A 133 10.18 -23.58 -18.72
N LEU A 134 9.03 -23.08 -19.18
CA LEU A 134 8.65 -23.17 -20.60
C LEU A 134 9.61 -22.39 -21.51
N PHE A 135 10.15 -21.27 -21.02
CA PHE A 135 11.11 -20.46 -21.77
C PHE A 135 12.49 -21.11 -21.94
N TRP A 136 12.89 -22.02 -21.05
CA TRP A 136 14.17 -22.73 -21.13
C TRP A 136 14.15 -23.99 -22.02
N ILE A 137 12.97 -24.42 -22.46
CA ILE A 137 12.77 -25.64 -23.26
C ILE A 137 12.55 -25.30 -24.76
N LEU A 138 12.33 -24.02 -25.09
CA LEU A 138 12.22 -23.46 -26.44
C LEU A 138 13.53 -22.80 -26.86
#